data_AF-A0A5K1DBA2-F1
#
_entry.id   AF-A0A5K1DBA2-F1
#
_cell.length_a   1.000
_cell.length_b   1.000
_cell.length_c   1.000
_cell.angle_alpha   90.00
_cell.angle_beta   90.00
_cell.angle_gamma   90.00
#
_symmetry.space_group_name_H-M   'P 1'
#
loop_
_entity.id
_entity.type
_entity.pdbx_description
1 polymer ?
#
loop_
_entity_poly.entity_id
_entity_poly.type
_entity_poly.pdbx_seq_one_letter_code
_entity_poly.pdbx_strand_id
1 'polypeptide(L)' 'NFQAPIFGKQQADPKTVASVILGGGAGTRLFPLTRRRAKPA' A
#
# COMPACT_ATOMS: atom_id res chain seq x y z
N ASN A 1 -24.01 -28.71 -16.07
CA ASN A 1 -22.72 -28.07 -16.40
C ASN A 1 -22.76 -26.61 -16.00
N PHE A 2 -21.98 -26.21 -15.00
CA PHE A 2 -21.90 -24.82 -14.53
C PHE A 2 -20.50 -24.29 -14.84
N GLN A 3 -20.40 -23.29 -15.70
CA GLN A 3 -19.14 -22.64 -16.04
C GLN A 3 -19.06 -21.34 -15.23
N ALA A 4 -18.07 -21.25 -14.34
CA ALA A 4 -17.86 -20.04 -13.55
C ALA A 4 -17.51 -18.85 -14.47
N PRO A 5 -18.00 -17.64 -14.18
CA PRO A 5 -17.65 -16.46 -14.96
C PRO A 5 -16.14 -16.19 -14.85
N ILE A 6 -15.49 -16.07 -16.00
CA ILE A 6 -14.08 -15.66 -16.06
C ILE A 6 -14.05 -14.14 -15.92
N PHE A 7 -13.76 -13.67 -14.72
CA PHE A 7 -13.41 -12.26 -14.51
C PHE A 7 -12.00 -12.03 -15.08
N GLY A 8 -11.92 -11.45 -16.26
CA GLY A 8 -10.65 -10.97 -16.81
C GLY A 8 -10.03 -9.94 -15.86
N LYS A 9 -8.71 -9.95 -15.70
CA LYS A 9 -8.01 -8.93 -14.91
C LYS A 9 -8.23 -7.57 -15.59
N GLN A 10 -9.02 -6.70 -14.98
CA GLN A 10 -9.08 -5.29 -15.38
C GLN A 10 -7.71 -4.67 -15.09
N GLN A 11 -6.95 -4.35 -16.14
CA GLN A 11 -5.68 -3.63 -16.01
C GLN A 11 -5.99 -2.14 -15.89
N ALA A 12 -5.56 -1.53 -14.79
CA ALA A 12 -5.63 -0.08 -14.62
C ALA A 12 -4.53 0.59 -15.45
N ASP A 13 -4.86 1.68 -16.16
CA ASP A 13 -3.86 2.50 -16.85
C ASP A 13 -3.06 3.31 -15.82
N PRO A 14 -1.73 3.13 -15.73
CA PRO A 14 -0.85 3.90 -14.83
C PRO A 14 -0.99 5.43 -14.97
N LYS A 15 -1.42 5.94 -16.13
CA LYS A 15 -1.64 7.37 -16.35
C LYS A 15 -2.87 7.92 -15.63
N THR A 16 -3.79 7.05 -15.21
CA THR A 16 -5.07 7.41 -14.59
C THR A 16 -5.12 7.11 -13.09
N VAL A 17 -4.05 6.56 -12.53
CA VAL A 17 -3.96 6.15 -11.12
C VAL A 17 -2.77 6.81 -10.42
N ALA A 18 -2.92 7.08 -9.13
CA ALA A 18 -1.85 7.60 -8.29
C ALA A 18 -1.39 6.55 -7.28
N SER A 19 -0.08 6.45 -7.07
CA SER A 19 0.51 5.67 -5.98
C SER A 19 0.55 6.52 -4.71
N VAL A 20 -0.12 6.07 -3.65
CA VAL A 20 -0.09 6.73 -2.34
C VAL A 20 0.66 5.85 -1.35
N ILE A 21 1.81 6.34 -0.87
CA ILE A 21 2.60 5.67 0.17
C ILE A 21 2.29 6.38 1.50
N LEU A 22 1.61 5.69 2.39
CA LEU A 22 1.37 6.17 3.74
C LEU A 22 2.66 6.01 4.54
N GLY A 23 3.19 7.10 5.10
CA GLY A 23 4.34 7.04 6.01
C GLY A 23 4.07 6.13 7.21
N GLY A 24 5.13 5.73 7.91
CA GLY A 24 4.96 4.96 9.13
C GLY A 24 4.31 5.79 10.24
N GLY A 25 3.54 5.12 11.11
CA GLY A 25 2.96 5.75 12.30
C GLY A 25 4.01 6.24 13.32
N ALA A 26 3.57 6.63 14.51
CA ALA A 26 4.37 7.29 15.56
C ALA A 26 5.69 6.61 15.98
N GLY A 27 5.97 5.38 15.54
CA GLY A 27 7.25 4.73 15.76
C GLY A 27 7.50 4.31 17.21
N THR A 28 6.46 4.26 18.05
CA THR A 28 6.56 4.01 19.51
C THR A 28 7.23 2.69 19.86
N ARG A 29 7.04 1.64 19.04
CA ARG A 29 7.68 0.33 19.23
C ARG A 29 9.20 0.35 19.05
N LEU A 30 9.74 1.35 18.34
CA LEU A 30 11.17 1.50 18.07
C LEU A 30 11.77 2.75 18.76
N PHE A 31 11.04 3.38 19.67
CA PHE A 31 11.64 4.44 20.48
C PHE A 31 12.83 3.86 21.27
N PRO A 32 14.00 4.55 21.34
CA PRO A 32 14.26 5.93 20.91
C PRO A 32 14.77 6.10 19.47
N LEU A 33 14.92 5.03 18.69
CA LEU A 33 15.46 5.08 17.32
C LEU A 33 14.63 5.96 16.38
N THR A 34 13.33 6.08 16.64
CA THR A 34 12.37 6.92 15.91
C THR A 34 12.19 8.31 16.53
N ARG A 35 12.95 8.69 17.56
CA ARG A 35 12.77 10.00 18.25
C ARG A 35 12.96 11.21 17.32
N ARG A 36 13.88 11.10 16.36
CA ARG A 36 14.16 12.15 15.37
C ARG A 36 13.94 11.67 13.93
N ARG A 37 13.47 10.44 13.75
CA ARG A 37 13.34 9.78 12.45
C ARG A 37 11.97 9.12 12.32
N ALA A 38 11.34 9.27 11.17
CA ALA A 38 10.10 8.55 10.85
C ALA A 38 10.31 7.03 10.82
N LYS A 39 9.25 6.27 11.13
CA LYS A 39 9.19 4.85 10.77
C LYS A 39 9.02 4.75 9.24
N PRO A 40 9.86 3.99 8.52
CA PRO A 40 9.63 3.72 7.10
C PRO A 40 8.28 3.03 6.88
N ALA A 41 7.62 3.35 5.77
CA ALA A 41 6.45 2.64 5.26
C ALA A 41 6.87 1.27 4.71
#